data_AF-A0A522AIL2-F1
#
_entry.id   AF-A0A522AIL2-F1
#
_cell.length_a   1.000
_cell.length_b   1.000
_cell.length_c   1.000
_cell.angle_alpha   90.00
_cell.angle_beta   90.00
_cell.angle_gamma   90.00
#
_symmetry.space_group_name_H-M   'P 1'
#
loop_
_entity.id
_entity.type
_entity.pdbx_description
1 polymer ?
#
loop_
_entity_poly.entity_id
_entity_poly.type
_entity_poly.pdbx_seq_one_letter_code
_entity_poly.pdbx_strand_id
1 'polypeptide(L)'
;MTTSDIFTHFFRELERREIPYVVLHSYQDYPDKFRSDVDYAVADNRRHEIPEAERAVAQKCGWLIVQRMEHETCAFSSVFVNPQSPGETLMLDVTSHYIRNRCFFLHDEDLLAGRQRFKDFFIPCTSSEFIYTWVKVFAKFKEHAPYVERLRKLFEQEPERSQELFTRVFGPEAGRATDWWNKSAEEWKELGRTMHARNRYTAAQRWQEFRRIVHRVCNPTGLTVAFLGPDGAGKSTVIASTTNVLRQCFRRTMTVHFV
;
A
#
# COMPACT_ATOMS: atom_id res chain seq x y z
N MET A 1 11.86 11.66 -17.90
CA MET A 1 10.66 10.90 -17.52
C MET A 1 10.27 11.28 -16.12
N THR A 2 8.98 11.48 -15.89
CA THR A 2 8.39 11.95 -14.63
C THR A 2 7.86 10.79 -13.79
N THR A 3 7.43 11.08 -12.56
CA THR A 3 6.68 10.13 -11.73
C THR A 3 5.45 9.55 -12.45
N SER A 4 4.72 10.37 -13.22
CA SER A 4 3.56 9.95 -14.01
C SER A 4 3.94 8.95 -15.11
N ASP A 5 5.12 9.12 -15.72
CA ASP A 5 5.64 8.18 -16.72
C ASP A 5 5.94 6.82 -16.09
N ILE A 6 6.59 6.79 -14.91
CA ILE A 6 6.87 5.54 -14.19
C ILE A 6 5.58 4.81 -13.83
N PHE A 7 4.60 5.51 -13.25
CA PHE A 7 3.30 4.94 -12.91
C PHE A 7 2.66 4.30 -14.15
N THR A 8 2.61 5.04 -15.26
CA THR A 8 1.98 4.58 -16.50
C THR A 8 2.72 3.39 -17.12
N HIS A 9 4.04 3.45 -17.19
CA HIS A 9 4.85 2.36 -17.71
C HIS A 9 4.79 1.11 -16.83
N PHE A 10 4.72 1.27 -15.52
CA PHE A 10 4.63 0.16 -14.59
C PHE A 10 3.32 -0.62 -14.76
N PHE A 11 2.18 0.06 -14.74
CA PHE A 11 0.91 -0.63 -14.89
C PHE A 11 0.72 -1.23 -16.29
N ARG A 12 1.23 -0.57 -17.35
CA ARG A 12 1.29 -1.17 -18.69
C ARG A 12 2.18 -2.42 -18.74
N GLU A 13 3.28 -2.46 -17.99
CA GLU A 13 4.14 -3.63 -17.91
C GLU A 13 3.44 -4.81 -17.19
N LEU A 14 2.63 -4.53 -16.16
CA LEU A 14 1.80 -5.56 -15.54
C LEU A 14 0.76 -6.11 -16.52
N GLU A 15 0.10 -5.25 -17.30
CA GLU A 15 -0.80 -5.68 -18.36
C GLU A 15 -0.09 -6.53 -19.41
N ARG A 16 1.10 -6.12 -19.88
CA ARG A 16 1.91 -6.87 -20.85
C ARG A 16 2.32 -8.26 -20.35
N ARG A 17 2.55 -8.39 -19.04
CA ARG A 17 2.86 -9.66 -18.36
C ARG A 17 1.61 -10.45 -17.96
N GLU A 18 0.43 -9.94 -18.27
CA GLU A 18 -0.87 -10.52 -17.88
C GLU A 18 -0.97 -10.75 -16.37
N ILE A 19 -0.38 -9.86 -15.56
CA ILE A 19 -0.47 -9.91 -14.09
C ILE A 19 -1.76 -9.19 -13.68
N PRO A 20 -2.75 -9.88 -13.08
CA PRO A 20 -3.93 -9.24 -12.54
C PRO A 20 -3.57 -8.20 -11.47
N TYR A 21 -4.08 -6.98 -11.61
CA TYR A 21 -3.88 -5.93 -10.60
C TYR A 21 -5.06 -4.96 -10.50
N VAL A 22 -5.09 -4.19 -9.41
CA VAL A 22 -5.95 -3.02 -9.21
C VAL A 22 -5.23 -1.94 -8.40
N VAL A 23 -5.44 -0.66 -8.75
CA VAL A 23 -5.02 0.49 -7.92
C VAL A 23 -6.12 0.79 -6.90
N LEU A 24 -5.82 0.67 -5.61
CA LEU A 24 -6.82 0.45 -4.56
C LEU A 24 -7.61 1.69 -4.16
N HIS A 25 -7.00 2.88 -4.18
CA HIS A 25 -7.67 4.13 -3.85
C HIS A 25 -6.88 5.34 -4.37
N SER A 26 -7.41 6.55 -4.15
CA SER A 26 -6.84 7.82 -4.62
C SER A 26 -6.61 7.90 -6.13
N TYR A 27 -7.08 6.89 -6.87
CA TYR A 27 -6.84 6.72 -8.29
C TYR A 27 -7.45 7.82 -9.14
N GLN A 28 -8.43 8.55 -8.61
CA GLN A 28 -9.07 9.67 -9.30
C GLN A 28 -8.05 10.77 -9.64
N ASP A 29 -7.04 10.97 -8.79
CA ASP A 29 -5.98 11.96 -8.97
C ASP A 29 -4.83 11.43 -9.86
N TYR A 30 -4.73 10.12 -10.10
CA TYR A 30 -3.62 9.52 -10.86
C TYR A 30 -3.88 9.52 -12.37
N PRO A 31 -2.83 9.68 -13.21
CA PRO A 31 -1.42 9.88 -12.86
C PRO A 31 -1.03 11.36 -12.67
N ASP A 32 -2.00 12.27 -12.60
CA ASP A 32 -1.77 13.73 -12.65
C ASP A 32 -1.21 14.28 -11.33
N LYS A 33 -1.58 13.68 -10.19
CA LYS A 33 -1.15 14.12 -8.86
C LYS A 33 -0.97 12.96 -7.90
N PHE A 34 0.21 12.89 -7.27
CA PHE A 34 0.53 11.92 -6.22
C PHE A 34 0.55 12.61 -4.85
N ARG A 35 -0.25 12.11 -3.91
CA ARG A 35 -0.28 12.64 -2.52
C ARG A 35 0.56 11.82 -1.56
N SER A 36 0.73 10.54 -1.86
CA SER A 36 1.46 9.55 -1.08
C SER A 36 1.85 8.39 -2.01
N ASP A 37 2.21 7.26 -1.42
CA ASP A 37 2.27 5.97 -2.09
C ASP A 37 1.05 5.62 -2.92
N VAL A 38 1.30 4.79 -3.93
CA VAL A 38 0.29 4.14 -4.74
C VAL A 38 0.07 2.74 -4.17
N ASP A 39 -0.99 2.59 -3.35
CA ASP A 39 -1.47 1.29 -2.90
C ASP A 39 -2.10 0.53 -4.08
N TYR A 40 -1.58 -0.66 -4.40
CA TYR A 40 -2.16 -1.54 -5.42
C TYR A 40 -2.17 -3.00 -4.97
N ALA A 41 -3.12 -3.77 -5.48
CA ALA A 41 -3.20 -5.21 -5.25
C ALA A 41 -2.89 -5.99 -6.52
N VAL A 42 -2.33 -7.18 -6.36
CA VAL A 42 -2.04 -8.13 -7.45
C VAL A 42 -2.46 -9.55 -7.06
N ALA A 43 -2.61 -10.45 -8.03
CA ALA A 43 -2.88 -11.85 -7.71
C ALA A 43 -1.73 -12.47 -6.90
N ASP A 44 -2.04 -13.22 -5.84
CA ASP A 44 -1.03 -13.74 -4.91
C ASP A 44 -0.01 -14.66 -5.60
N ASN A 45 -0.51 -15.53 -6.48
CA ASN A 45 0.32 -16.42 -7.27
C ASN A 45 1.26 -15.70 -8.24
N ARG A 46 1.01 -14.44 -8.61
CA ARG A 46 1.85 -13.63 -9.52
C ARG A 46 2.68 -12.57 -8.78
N ARG A 47 2.48 -12.35 -7.48
CA ARG A 47 3.18 -11.31 -6.70
C ARG A 47 4.71 -11.41 -6.78
N HIS A 48 5.24 -12.62 -6.88
CA HIS A 48 6.68 -12.88 -6.97
C HIS A 48 7.35 -12.29 -8.22
N GLU A 49 6.58 -11.93 -9.26
CA GLU A 49 7.08 -11.34 -10.51
C GLU A 49 7.23 -9.81 -10.45
N ILE A 50 6.59 -9.17 -9.46
CA ILE A 50 6.59 -7.71 -9.31
C ILE A 50 8.00 -7.12 -9.23
N PRO A 51 8.95 -7.69 -8.46
CA PRO A 51 10.32 -7.20 -8.46
C PRO A 51 11.00 -7.09 -9.82
N GLU A 52 10.69 -8.01 -10.72
CA GLU A 52 11.28 -8.04 -12.05
C GLU A 52 10.60 -7.02 -12.97
N ALA A 53 9.27 -6.91 -12.90
CA ALA A 53 8.51 -5.88 -13.61
C ALA A 53 8.94 -4.47 -13.21
N GLU A 54 9.09 -4.22 -11.90
CA GLU A 54 9.61 -2.96 -11.36
C GLU A 54 11.01 -2.64 -11.92
N ARG A 55 11.92 -3.63 -11.91
CA ARG A 55 13.30 -3.46 -12.42
C ARG A 55 13.32 -3.15 -13.92
N ALA A 56 12.53 -3.86 -14.71
CA ALA A 56 12.44 -3.63 -16.15
C ALA A 56 11.97 -2.21 -16.47
N VAL A 57 10.97 -1.72 -15.74
CA VAL A 57 10.43 -0.36 -15.90
C VAL A 57 11.45 0.68 -15.44
N ALA A 58 12.07 0.50 -14.27
CA ALA A 58 13.10 1.40 -13.76
C ALA A 58 14.26 1.56 -14.77
N GLN A 59 14.77 0.45 -15.31
CA GLN A 59 15.82 0.45 -16.33
C GLN A 59 15.39 1.16 -17.61
N LYS A 60 14.20 0.83 -18.13
CA LYS A 60 13.65 1.45 -19.35
C LYS A 60 13.49 2.96 -19.20
N CYS A 61 13.13 3.42 -18.00
CA CYS A 61 12.86 4.83 -17.73
C CYS A 61 14.08 5.62 -17.24
N GLY A 62 15.22 4.96 -16.98
CA GLY A 62 16.41 5.59 -16.40
C GLY A 62 16.24 5.97 -14.93
N TRP A 63 15.36 5.29 -14.20
CA TRP A 63 15.11 5.49 -12.77
C TRP A 63 15.79 4.42 -11.93
N LEU A 64 15.96 4.71 -10.63
CA LEU A 64 16.55 3.79 -9.67
C LEU A 64 15.51 3.31 -8.67
N ILE A 65 15.56 2.02 -8.32
CA ILE A 65 14.85 1.48 -7.15
C ILE A 65 15.84 1.49 -5.99
N VAL A 66 15.66 2.40 -5.05
CA VAL A 66 16.64 2.65 -3.97
C VAL A 66 16.31 1.89 -2.69
N GLN A 67 15.04 1.47 -2.53
CA GLN A 67 14.62 0.72 -1.36
C GLN A 67 13.45 -0.21 -1.69
N ARG A 68 13.48 -1.41 -1.12
CA ARG A 68 12.32 -2.27 -0.98
C ARG A 68 12.15 -2.65 0.50
N MET A 69 10.92 -2.61 0.99
CA MET A 69 10.59 -2.94 2.37
C MET A 69 9.40 -3.88 2.43
N GLU A 70 9.65 -5.12 2.82
CA GLU A 70 8.59 -6.05 3.20
C GLU A 70 8.00 -5.61 4.54
N HIS A 71 6.70 -5.35 4.56
CA HIS A 71 6.00 -4.90 5.77
C HIS A 71 4.94 -5.90 6.25
N GLU A 72 4.50 -6.82 5.40
CA GLU A 72 3.71 -8.02 5.70
C GLU A 72 4.19 -9.18 4.81
N THR A 73 3.79 -10.42 5.08
CA THR A 73 4.20 -11.60 4.27
C THR A 73 3.72 -11.53 2.81
N CYS A 74 2.61 -10.83 2.57
CA CYS A 74 1.98 -10.65 1.27
C CYS A 74 2.20 -9.26 0.68
N ALA A 75 3.00 -8.39 1.31
CA ALA A 75 3.09 -6.99 0.95
C ALA A 75 4.49 -6.39 1.09
N PHE A 76 4.86 -5.54 0.14
CA PHE A 76 6.08 -4.75 0.20
C PHE A 76 5.92 -3.42 -0.53
N SER A 77 6.70 -2.43 -0.09
CA SER A 77 6.79 -1.14 -0.75
C SER A 77 8.13 -0.99 -1.46
N SER A 78 8.13 -0.49 -2.69
CA SER A 78 9.32 -0.15 -3.47
C SER A 78 9.39 1.36 -3.70
N VAL A 79 10.58 1.95 -3.53
CA VAL A 79 10.81 3.39 -3.73
C VAL A 79 11.65 3.62 -4.97
N PHE A 80 11.06 4.33 -5.93
CA PHE A 80 11.66 4.75 -7.19
C PHE A 80 12.12 6.21 -7.07
N VAL A 81 13.29 6.50 -7.61
CA VAL A 81 13.89 7.84 -7.60
C VAL A 81 14.40 8.17 -8.99
N ASN A 82 14.13 9.40 -9.43
CA ASN A 82 14.76 9.95 -10.62
C ASN A 82 16.20 10.40 -10.29
N PRO A 83 17.26 9.76 -10.82
CA PRO A 83 18.63 10.15 -10.51
C PRO A 83 18.99 11.55 -11.03
N GLN A 84 18.26 12.07 -12.02
CA GLN A 84 18.44 13.42 -12.56
C GLN A 84 17.68 14.49 -11.75
N SER A 85 16.70 14.08 -10.94
CA SER A 85 15.93 14.95 -10.06
C SER A 85 15.65 14.20 -8.75
N PRO A 86 16.62 14.10 -7.83
CA PRO A 86 16.52 13.21 -6.65
C PRO A 86 15.38 13.51 -5.67
N GLY A 87 14.71 14.65 -5.79
CA GLY A 87 13.48 14.97 -5.04
C GLY A 87 12.19 14.46 -5.69
N GLU A 88 12.28 13.93 -6.91
CA GLU A 88 11.18 13.30 -7.63
C GLU A 88 11.20 11.80 -7.33
N THR A 89 10.19 11.35 -6.57
CA THR A 89 10.09 9.97 -6.08
C THR A 89 8.70 9.40 -6.35
N LEU A 90 8.64 8.06 -6.43
CA LEU A 90 7.39 7.30 -6.47
C LEU A 90 7.50 6.10 -5.55
N MET A 91 6.55 5.95 -4.63
CA MET A 91 6.42 4.75 -3.82
C MET A 91 5.27 3.88 -4.35
N LEU A 92 5.59 2.65 -4.74
CA LEU A 92 4.60 1.64 -5.12
C LEU A 92 4.46 0.67 -3.95
N ASP A 93 3.26 0.57 -3.38
CA ASP A 93 2.95 -0.32 -2.26
C ASP A 93 2.07 -1.47 -2.73
N VAL A 94 2.67 -2.65 -2.89
CA VAL A 94 1.98 -3.84 -3.38
C VAL A 94 1.49 -4.70 -2.22
N THR A 95 0.29 -5.25 -2.39
CA THR A 95 -0.20 -6.36 -1.58
C THR A 95 -0.85 -7.41 -2.46
N SER A 96 -0.82 -8.69 -2.07
CA SER A 96 -1.70 -9.68 -2.72
C SER A 96 -3.02 -9.81 -1.96
N HIS A 97 -2.94 -10.15 -0.67
CA HIS A 97 -4.09 -10.15 0.24
C HIS A 97 -4.11 -8.87 1.08
N TYR A 98 -5.27 -8.45 1.59
CA TYR A 98 -5.29 -7.39 2.61
C TYR A 98 -5.13 -8.00 4.00
N ILE A 99 -3.87 -8.10 4.43
CA ILE A 99 -3.47 -8.52 5.77
C ILE A 99 -2.88 -7.32 6.50
N ARG A 100 -3.25 -7.16 7.78
CA ARG A 100 -2.64 -6.13 8.62
C ARG A 100 -2.69 -6.51 10.09
N ASN A 101 -1.61 -6.25 10.83
CA ASN A 101 -1.53 -6.53 12.27
C ASN A 101 -1.90 -7.99 12.60
N ARG A 102 -1.38 -8.94 11.80
CA ARG A 102 -1.70 -10.38 11.92
C ARG A 102 -3.20 -10.69 11.83
N CYS A 103 -3.93 -9.88 11.09
CA CYS A 103 -5.33 -10.11 10.77
C CYS A 103 -5.50 -10.27 9.26
N PHE A 104 -6.13 -11.36 8.84
CA PHE A 104 -6.47 -11.61 7.44
C PHE A 104 -7.88 -11.10 7.17
N PHE A 105 -8.00 -10.08 6.33
CA PHE A 105 -9.31 -9.44 6.08
C PHE A 105 -9.89 -9.74 4.71
N LEU A 106 -9.09 -9.62 3.65
CA LEU A 106 -9.55 -9.79 2.26
C LEU A 106 -8.57 -10.63 1.48
N HIS A 107 -9.09 -11.55 0.68
CA HIS A 107 -8.30 -12.28 -0.30
C HIS A 107 -8.02 -11.40 -1.53
N ASP A 108 -7.07 -11.80 -2.36
CA ASP A 108 -6.77 -11.12 -3.62
C ASP A 108 -7.97 -11.20 -4.57
N GLU A 109 -8.70 -12.32 -4.58
CA GLU A 109 -9.92 -12.44 -5.40
C GLU A 109 -10.97 -11.39 -5.02
N ASP A 110 -11.08 -11.05 -3.73
CA ASP A 110 -12.02 -10.03 -3.26
C ASP A 110 -11.67 -8.63 -3.77
N LEU A 111 -10.38 -8.37 -4.01
CA LEU A 111 -9.86 -7.09 -4.50
C LEU A 111 -9.89 -7.02 -6.03
N LEU A 112 -9.64 -8.14 -6.71
CA LEU A 112 -9.45 -8.22 -8.16
C LEU A 112 -10.71 -8.60 -8.93
N ALA A 113 -11.68 -9.26 -8.30
CA ALA A 113 -12.86 -9.79 -8.97
C ALA A 113 -13.71 -8.67 -9.60
N GLY A 114 -13.87 -8.75 -10.92
CA GLY A 114 -14.63 -7.77 -11.69
C GLY A 114 -13.93 -6.42 -11.85
N ARG A 115 -12.60 -6.34 -11.65
CA ARG A 115 -11.82 -5.11 -11.82
C ARG A 115 -12.24 -4.30 -13.06
N GLN A 116 -12.27 -2.99 -12.92
CA GLN A 116 -12.76 -2.08 -13.94
C GLN A 116 -11.61 -1.29 -14.56
N ARG A 117 -11.69 -1.04 -15.86
CA ARG A 117 -10.76 -0.13 -16.53
C ARG A 117 -11.07 1.30 -16.09
N PHE A 118 -10.05 2.03 -15.64
CA PHE A 118 -10.11 3.44 -15.32
C PHE A 118 -8.90 4.14 -15.92
N LYS A 119 -9.14 5.07 -16.86
CA LYS A 119 -8.08 5.63 -17.71
C LYS A 119 -7.23 4.49 -18.31
N ASP A 120 -5.93 4.51 -18.05
CA ASP A 120 -4.94 3.57 -18.56
C ASP A 120 -4.57 2.43 -17.60
N PHE A 121 -5.36 2.19 -16.55
CA PHE A 121 -5.07 1.14 -15.57
C PHE A 121 -6.35 0.52 -15.00
N PHE A 122 -6.22 -0.50 -14.15
CA PHE A 122 -7.34 -1.16 -13.51
C PHE A 122 -7.55 -0.68 -12.07
N ILE A 123 -8.81 -0.58 -11.66
CA ILE A 123 -9.28 -0.29 -10.29
C ILE A 123 -10.20 -1.43 -9.82
N PRO A 124 -10.45 -1.56 -8.51
CA PRO A 124 -11.44 -2.51 -8.01
C PRO A 124 -12.82 -2.21 -8.60
N CYS A 125 -13.67 -3.22 -8.73
CA CYS A 125 -15.10 -2.95 -8.93
C CYS A 125 -15.69 -2.25 -7.70
N THR A 126 -16.88 -1.68 -7.86
CA THR A 126 -17.52 -0.86 -6.83
C THR A 126 -17.66 -1.59 -5.49
N SER A 127 -18.16 -2.83 -5.48
CA SER A 127 -18.30 -3.62 -4.25
C SER A 127 -16.96 -4.03 -3.62
N SER A 128 -15.92 -4.27 -4.43
CA SER A 128 -14.55 -4.52 -3.95
C SER A 128 -13.94 -3.27 -3.30
N GLU A 129 -14.08 -2.09 -3.91
CA GLU A 129 -13.64 -0.83 -3.31
C GLU A 129 -14.40 -0.54 -2.00
N PHE A 130 -15.70 -0.83 -1.98
CA PHE A 130 -16.55 -0.67 -0.80
C PHE A 130 -16.01 -1.47 0.38
N ILE A 131 -15.82 -2.79 0.22
CA ILE A 131 -15.37 -3.62 1.33
C ILE A 131 -13.92 -3.32 1.72
N TYR A 132 -13.05 -3.02 0.76
CA TYR A 132 -11.69 -2.57 1.02
C TYR A 132 -11.67 -1.30 1.88
N THR A 133 -12.54 -0.34 1.58
CA THR A 133 -12.63 0.92 2.33
C THR A 133 -13.02 0.68 3.78
N TRP A 134 -14.05 -0.15 4.03
CA TRP A 134 -14.46 -0.55 5.38
C TRP A 134 -13.31 -1.17 6.18
N VAL A 135 -12.68 -2.19 5.61
CA VAL A 135 -11.57 -2.90 6.25
C VAL A 135 -10.39 -1.96 6.51
N LYS A 136 -10.04 -1.09 5.56
CA LYS A 136 -8.93 -0.15 5.69
C LYS A 136 -9.16 0.87 6.80
N VAL A 137 -10.40 1.34 7.00
CA VAL A 137 -10.75 2.26 8.09
C VAL A 137 -10.43 1.61 9.44
N PHE A 138 -10.93 0.40 9.68
CA PHE A 138 -10.73 -0.29 10.95
C PHE A 138 -9.31 -0.79 11.16
N ALA A 139 -8.69 -1.40 10.14
CA ALA A 139 -7.34 -1.94 10.24
C ALA A 139 -6.27 -0.84 10.46
N LYS A 140 -6.58 0.42 10.11
CA LYS A 140 -5.74 1.60 10.38
C LYS A 140 -6.23 2.44 11.57
N PHE A 141 -7.26 1.99 12.31
CA PHE A 141 -7.88 2.74 13.42
C PHE A 141 -8.23 4.20 13.04
N LYS A 142 -8.74 4.39 11.83
CA LYS A 142 -9.08 5.72 11.31
C LYS A 142 -10.44 6.18 11.83
N GLU A 143 -10.62 7.49 11.86
CA GLU A 143 -11.95 8.09 11.98
C GLU A 143 -12.79 7.74 10.74
N HIS A 144 -14.02 7.30 10.98
CA HIS A 144 -14.89 6.77 9.93
C HIS A 144 -15.67 7.86 9.18
N ALA A 145 -16.01 8.97 9.85
CA ALA A 145 -16.87 10.02 9.30
C ALA A 145 -16.47 10.49 7.89
N PRO A 146 -15.17 10.70 7.55
CA PRO A 146 -14.76 11.09 6.21
C PRO A 146 -15.07 10.06 5.10
N TYR A 147 -15.32 8.80 5.47
CA TYR A 147 -15.52 7.70 4.53
C TYR A 147 -16.99 7.33 4.33
N VAL A 148 -17.88 7.74 5.24
CA VAL A 148 -19.31 7.35 5.22
C VAL A 148 -19.97 7.70 3.90
N GLU A 149 -19.78 8.92 3.39
CA GLU A 149 -20.37 9.36 2.13
C GLU A 149 -19.86 8.56 0.92
N ARG A 150 -18.56 8.24 0.89
CA ARG A 150 -17.99 7.38 -0.17
C ARG A 150 -18.58 5.97 -0.08
N LEU A 151 -18.68 5.41 1.12
CA LEU A 151 -19.24 4.08 1.36
C LEU A 151 -20.71 4.00 0.93
N ARG A 152 -21.52 5.05 1.17
CA ARG A 152 -22.91 5.13 0.69
C ARG A 152 -22.97 5.05 -0.84
N LYS A 153 -22.22 5.91 -1.53
CA LYS A 153 -22.19 5.97 -2.99
C LYS A 153 -21.74 4.67 -3.64
N LEU A 154 -20.78 3.98 -3.04
CA LEU A 154 -20.33 2.68 -3.51
C LEU A 154 -21.41 1.62 -3.28
N PHE A 155 -22.03 1.60 -2.10
CA PHE A 155 -23.09 0.64 -1.79
C PHE A 155 -24.29 0.78 -2.74
N GLU A 156 -24.72 2.01 -3.05
CA GLU A 156 -25.87 2.28 -3.92
C GLU A 156 -25.70 1.75 -5.36
N GLN A 157 -24.45 1.63 -5.85
CA GLN A 157 -24.17 1.13 -7.20
C GLN A 157 -24.21 -0.40 -7.30
N GLU A 158 -23.80 -1.11 -6.25
CA GLU A 158 -23.83 -2.59 -6.20
C GLU A 158 -24.32 -3.10 -4.83
N PRO A 159 -25.61 -2.90 -4.45
CA PRO A 159 -26.07 -3.14 -3.08
C PRO A 159 -25.97 -4.60 -2.64
N GLU A 160 -26.35 -5.53 -3.50
CA GLU A 160 -26.40 -6.96 -3.18
C GLU A 160 -25.00 -7.51 -2.91
N ARG A 161 -24.08 -7.36 -3.88
CA ARG A 161 -22.69 -7.81 -3.74
C ARG A 161 -21.95 -7.07 -2.61
N SER A 162 -22.20 -5.77 -2.43
CA SER A 162 -21.61 -5.01 -1.31
C SER A 162 -22.06 -5.55 0.04
N GLN A 163 -23.35 -5.90 0.18
CA GLN A 163 -23.88 -6.50 1.40
C GLN A 163 -23.32 -7.90 1.64
N GLU A 164 -23.17 -8.73 0.60
CA GLU A 164 -22.55 -10.06 0.72
C GLU A 164 -21.11 -9.97 1.24
N LEU A 165 -20.30 -9.07 0.65
CA LEU A 165 -18.93 -8.84 1.09
C LEU A 165 -18.87 -8.31 2.53
N PHE A 166 -19.77 -7.40 2.89
CA PHE A 166 -19.92 -6.87 4.25
C PHE A 166 -20.22 -8.00 5.26
N THR A 167 -21.26 -8.78 5.00
CA THR A 167 -21.66 -9.90 5.87
C THR A 167 -20.55 -10.95 6.00
N ARG A 168 -19.77 -11.21 4.94
CA ARG A 168 -18.66 -12.16 5.01
C ARG A 168 -17.54 -11.69 5.94
N VAL A 169 -17.22 -10.40 5.93
CA VAL A 169 -16.18 -9.79 6.77
C VAL A 169 -16.66 -9.61 8.20
N PHE A 170 -17.82 -8.98 8.40
CA PHE A 170 -18.32 -8.57 9.71
C PHE A 170 -19.24 -9.58 10.38
N GLY A 171 -19.73 -10.57 9.62
CA GLY A 171 -20.70 -11.56 10.10
C GLY A 171 -22.16 -11.13 9.91
N PRO A 172 -23.10 -12.08 9.88
CA PRO A 172 -24.54 -11.77 9.80
C PRO A 172 -25.05 -10.98 11.02
N GLU A 173 -24.41 -11.13 12.17
CA GLU A 173 -24.72 -10.39 13.41
C GLU A 173 -24.53 -8.87 13.28
N ALA A 174 -23.71 -8.42 12.33
CA ALA A 174 -23.50 -7.00 12.06
C ALA A 174 -24.67 -6.34 11.31
N GLY A 175 -25.68 -7.10 10.88
CA GLY A 175 -26.83 -6.59 10.15
C GLY A 175 -26.49 -6.07 8.76
N ARG A 176 -27.22 -5.05 8.29
CA ARG A 176 -27.02 -4.46 6.98
C ARG A 176 -25.94 -3.38 7.04
N ALA A 177 -25.16 -3.18 5.98
CA ALA A 177 -24.16 -2.11 5.94
C ALA A 177 -24.77 -0.71 6.07
N THR A 178 -25.83 -0.43 5.30
CA THR A 178 -27.17 -0.31 5.90
C THR A 178 -27.30 0.55 7.14
N ASP A 179 -27.18 -0.14 8.26
CA ASP A 179 -27.60 0.34 9.56
C ASP A 179 -26.49 1.18 10.21
N TRP A 180 -25.33 1.29 9.55
CA TRP A 180 -24.10 1.87 10.10
C TRP A 180 -23.81 3.32 9.70
N TRP A 181 -24.55 3.90 8.74
CA TRP A 181 -24.23 5.25 8.25
C TRP A 181 -24.39 6.35 9.30
N ASN A 182 -25.31 6.17 10.25
CA ASN A 182 -25.61 7.14 11.30
C ASN A 182 -25.18 6.65 12.70
N LYS A 183 -24.40 5.56 12.76
CA LYS A 183 -23.90 5.01 14.02
C LYS A 183 -22.82 5.88 14.61
N SER A 184 -22.76 5.91 15.94
CA SER A 184 -21.74 6.66 16.68
C SER A 184 -20.33 6.08 16.47
N ALA A 185 -19.31 6.86 16.84
CA ALA A 185 -17.92 6.41 16.77
C ALA A 185 -17.66 5.19 17.66
N GLU A 186 -18.34 5.09 18.79
CA GLU A 186 -18.28 3.97 19.73
C GLU A 186 -18.85 2.69 19.10
N GLU A 187 -19.99 2.78 18.43
CA GLU A 187 -20.58 1.65 17.71
C GLU A 187 -19.69 1.20 16.56
N TRP A 188 -19.11 2.13 15.78
CA TRP A 188 -18.12 1.78 14.75
C TRP A 188 -16.88 1.09 15.32
N LYS A 189 -16.38 1.53 16.49
CA LYS A 189 -15.27 0.86 17.17
C LYS A 189 -15.64 -0.58 17.53
N GLU A 190 -16.86 -0.81 17.99
CA GLU A 190 -17.35 -2.16 18.30
C GLU A 190 -17.42 -3.05 17.06
N LEU A 191 -17.93 -2.53 15.93
CA LEU A 191 -17.91 -3.25 14.65
C LEU A 191 -16.47 -3.63 14.23
N GLY A 192 -15.53 -2.70 14.42
CA GLY A 192 -14.11 -2.98 14.20
C GLY A 192 -13.59 -4.13 15.08
N ARG A 193 -13.99 -4.18 16.36
CA ARG A 193 -13.65 -5.31 17.26
C ARG A 193 -14.25 -6.62 16.76
N THR A 194 -15.50 -6.62 16.31
CA THR A 194 -16.13 -7.81 15.69
C THR A 194 -15.33 -8.29 14.50
N MET A 195 -14.95 -7.40 13.59
CA MET A 195 -14.10 -7.74 12.43
C MET A 195 -12.77 -8.37 12.86
N HIS A 196 -12.09 -7.80 13.87
CA HIS A 196 -10.85 -8.33 14.39
C HIS A 196 -11.01 -9.67 15.12
N ALA A 197 -12.12 -9.89 15.83
CA ALA A 197 -12.42 -11.15 16.49
C ALA A 197 -12.66 -12.28 15.49
N ARG A 198 -13.18 -11.95 14.29
CA ARG A 198 -13.43 -12.88 13.18
C ARG A 198 -12.18 -13.15 12.31
N ASN A 199 -11.01 -12.73 12.78
CA ASN A 199 -9.75 -12.89 12.09
C ASN A 199 -9.48 -14.35 11.66
N ARG A 200 -9.08 -14.54 10.40
CA ARG A 200 -8.76 -15.84 9.80
C ARG A 200 -7.27 -16.14 9.71
N TYR A 201 -6.44 -15.39 10.46
CA TYR A 201 -4.99 -15.51 10.39
C TYR A 201 -4.48 -16.80 11.03
N THR A 202 -4.00 -17.69 10.16
CA THR A 202 -3.63 -19.08 10.48
C THR A 202 -2.31 -19.20 11.22
N ALA A 203 -2.06 -20.36 11.85
CA ALA A 203 -0.77 -20.67 12.47
C ALA A 203 0.39 -20.66 11.45
N ALA A 204 0.16 -21.14 10.23
CA ALA A 204 1.15 -21.09 9.16
C ALA A 204 1.54 -19.64 8.80
N GLN A 205 0.56 -18.74 8.70
CA GLN A 205 0.81 -17.32 8.46
C GLN A 205 1.55 -16.67 9.64
N ARG A 206 1.23 -17.03 10.89
CA ARG A 206 2.01 -16.57 12.06
C ARG A 206 3.47 -16.99 11.99
N TRP A 207 3.74 -18.21 11.56
CA TRP A 207 5.10 -18.70 11.37
C TRP A 207 5.84 -17.96 10.25
N GLN A 208 5.19 -17.75 9.11
CA GLN A 208 5.77 -16.96 8.01
C GLN A 208 6.09 -15.53 8.45
N GLU A 209 5.18 -14.90 9.19
CA GLU A 209 5.37 -13.55 9.71
C GLU A 209 6.49 -13.48 10.75
N PHE A 210 6.60 -14.48 11.62
CA PHE A 210 7.74 -14.60 12.53
C PHE A 210 9.07 -14.70 11.76
N ARG A 211 9.14 -15.58 10.75
CA ARG A 211 10.33 -15.71 9.88
C ARG A 211 10.68 -14.39 9.19
N ARG A 212 9.69 -13.65 8.69
CA ARG A 212 9.89 -12.33 8.07
C ARG A 212 10.45 -11.31 9.07
N ILE A 213 9.91 -11.26 10.30
CA ILE A 213 10.41 -10.38 11.36
C ILE A 213 11.87 -10.71 11.68
N VAL A 214 12.21 -11.99 11.89
CA VAL A 214 13.59 -12.42 12.14
C VAL A 214 14.49 -12.02 10.99
N HIS A 215 14.08 -12.30 9.75
CA HIS A 215 14.84 -11.89 8.56
C HIS A 215 15.10 -10.38 8.53
N ARG A 216 14.10 -9.56 8.85
CA ARG A 216 14.24 -8.09 8.87
C ARG A 216 15.15 -7.59 9.99
N VAL A 217 15.17 -8.26 11.14
CA VAL A 217 16.09 -7.92 12.24
C VAL A 217 17.52 -8.26 11.86
N CYS A 218 17.74 -9.41 11.23
CA CYS A 218 19.07 -9.85 10.78
C CYS A 218 19.56 -9.10 9.53
N ASN A 219 18.65 -8.57 8.71
CA ASN A 219 18.95 -7.86 7.46
C ASN A 219 18.25 -6.50 7.45
N PRO A 220 18.69 -5.55 8.29
CA PRO A 220 18.07 -4.24 8.39
C PRO A 220 18.16 -3.50 7.05
N THR A 221 17.02 -2.99 6.57
CA THR A 221 16.98 -2.11 5.40
C THR A 221 17.42 -0.71 5.77
N GLY A 222 18.32 -0.10 4.98
CA GLY A 222 18.73 1.28 5.17
C GLY A 222 20.11 1.55 4.58
N LEU A 223 20.59 2.77 4.78
CA LEU A 223 21.91 3.21 4.36
C LEU A 223 22.54 4.02 5.51
N THR A 224 23.77 3.69 5.87
CA THR A 224 24.61 4.50 6.76
C THR A 224 25.69 5.17 5.93
N VAL A 225 25.77 6.49 5.99
CA VAL A 225 26.80 7.29 5.29
C VAL A 225 27.65 8.00 6.33
N ALA A 226 28.96 7.77 6.29
CA ALA A 226 29.93 8.49 7.13
C ALA A 226 30.58 9.61 6.31
N PHE A 227 30.50 10.85 6.82
CA PHE A 227 31.14 12.01 6.23
C PHE A 227 32.44 12.31 6.99
N LEU A 228 33.58 12.09 6.35
CA LEU A 228 34.91 12.26 6.95
C LEU A 228 35.61 13.47 6.33
N GLY A 229 36.28 14.26 7.15
CA GLY A 229 37.03 15.43 6.71
C GLY A 229 37.42 16.35 7.86
N PRO A 230 38.44 17.21 7.68
CA PRO A 230 38.90 18.12 8.72
C PRO A 230 37.80 19.12 9.11
N ASP A 231 37.98 19.81 10.24
CA ASP A 231 37.07 20.88 10.60
C ASP A 231 37.06 21.99 9.53
N GLY A 232 35.91 22.61 9.31
CA GLY A 232 35.72 23.58 8.24
C GLY A 232 35.58 23.01 6.81
N ALA A 233 35.73 21.70 6.59
CA ALA A 233 35.60 21.08 5.25
C ALA A 233 34.15 21.06 4.66
N GLY A 234 33.19 21.72 5.31
CA GLY A 234 31.81 21.81 4.82
C GLY A 234 30.93 20.57 5.07
N LYS A 235 31.36 19.63 5.92
CA LYS A 235 30.62 18.38 6.21
C LYS A 235 29.15 18.62 6.58
N SER A 236 28.89 19.59 7.47
CA SER A 236 27.53 19.91 7.92
C SER A 236 26.61 20.34 6.77
N THR A 237 27.15 21.09 5.80
CA THR A 237 26.43 21.52 4.60
C THR A 237 26.06 20.31 3.72
N VAL A 238 27.00 19.39 3.50
CA VAL A 238 26.76 18.18 2.72
C VAL A 238 25.77 17.24 3.41
N ILE A 239 25.88 17.08 4.74
CA ILE A 239 24.93 16.29 5.54
C ILE A 239 23.51 16.83 5.40
N ALA A 240 23.32 18.16 5.54
CA ALA A 240 22.01 18.78 5.43
C ALA A 240 21.41 18.59 4.02
N SER A 241 22.20 18.82 2.97
CA SER A 241 21.77 18.63 1.59
C SER A 241 21.41 17.17 1.30
N THR A 242 22.28 16.23 1.67
CA THR A 242 22.07 14.79 1.47
C THR A 242 20.84 14.30 2.24
N THR A 243 20.67 14.76 3.48
CA THR A 243 19.51 14.42 4.32
C THR A 243 18.22 14.88 3.65
N ASN A 244 18.17 16.11 3.15
CA ASN A 244 16.97 16.65 2.49
C ASN A 244 16.58 15.83 1.25
N VAL A 245 17.56 15.43 0.44
CA VAL A 245 17.33 14.60 -0.75
C VAL A 245 16.85 13.19 -0.36
N LEU A 246 17.55 12.53 0.56
CA LEU A 246 17.29 11.12 0.88
C LEU A 246 16.11 10.91 1.81
N ARG A 247 15.60 11.95 2.48
CA ARG A 247 14.49 11.82 3.44
C ARG A 247 13.23 11.19 2.85
N GLN A 248 12.98 11.39 1.56
CA GLN A 248 11.84 10.77 0.87
C GLN A 248 12.08 9.29 0.54
N CYS A 249 13.34 8.88 0.45
CA CYS A 249 13.72 7.52 0.09
C CYS A 249 13.60 6.55 1.26
N PHE A 250 13.75 7.04 2.50
CA PHE A 250 13.83 6.22 3.71
C PHE A 250 12.77 6.61 4.74
N ARG A 251 12.21 5.62 5.45
CA ARG A 251 11.20 5.86 6.50
C ARG A 251 11.71 6.69 7.69
N ARG A 252 13.02 6.64 7.96
CA ARG A 252 13.68 7.36 9.05
C ARG A 252 15.04 7.84 8.56
N THR A 253 15.41 9.04 8.98
CA THR A 253 16.73 9.62 8.75
C THR A 253 17.22 10.18 10.07
N MET A 254 18.47 9.88 10.43
CA MET A 254 19.09 10.31 11.68
C MET A 254 20.51 10.77 11.37
N THR A 255 20.90 11.89 11.96
CA THR A 255 22.28 12.39 11.92
C THR A 255 22.89 12.18 13.29
N VAL A 256 24.07 11.55 13.33
CA VAL A 256 24.84 11.33 14.56
C VAL A 256 26.20 12.00 14.40
N HIS A 257 26.60 12.77 15.41
CA HIS A 257 27.94 13.33 15.50
C HIS A 257 28.76 12.47 16.45
N PHE A 258 29.83 11.87 15.93
CA PHE A 258 30.82 11.19 16.77
C PHE A 258 31.79 12.26 17.29
N VAL A 259 31.89 12.36 18.62
CA VAL A 259 32.84 13.23 19.33
C VAL A 259 34.07 12.42 19.70
#